data_AF-A0A7J3U624-F1
#
_entry.id   AF-A0A7J3U624-F1
#
_cell.length_a   1.000
_cell.length_b   1.000
_cell.length_c   1.000
_cell.angle_alpha   90.00
_cell.angle_beta   90.00
_cell.angle_gamma   90.00
#
_symmetry.space_group_name_H-M   'P 1'
#
loop_
_entity.id
_entity.type
_entity.pdbx_description
1 polymer ?
#
loop_
_entity_poly.entity_id
_entity_poly.type
_entity_poly.pdbx_seq_one_letter_code
_entity_poly.pdbx_strand_id
1 'polypeptide(L)'
;MAKRNIVAMPGDGIGKIVFREAIRVLDAVGFEANYIHADIGWEFWVKEGNPLPDRTIKLLEEHKIGLFGAITSKPKDTAARELSPELQGKGYVY
;
A
#
# COMPACT_ATOMS: atom_id res chain seq x y z
N MET A 1 20.50 18.41 -7.94
CA MET A 1 20.22 17.70 -6.67
C MET A 1 19.88 16.26 -7.00
N ALA A 2 20.30 15.28 -6.20
CA ALA A 2 19.92 13.88 -6.42
C ALA A 2 18.41 13.70 -6.22
N LYS A 3 17.73 12.96 -7.11
CA LYS A 3 16.31 12.62 -6.95
C LYS A 3 16.13 11.75 -5.71
N ARG A 4 15.10 12.04 -4.91
CA ARG A 4 14.75 11.20 -3.75
C ARG A 4 14.02 9.95 -4.23
N ASN A 5 14.30 8.81 -3.61
CA ASN A 5 13.52 7.59 -3.78
C ASN A 5 12.33 7.63 -2.81
N ILE A 6 11.12 7.41 -3.32
CA ILE A 6 9.89 7.41 -2.53
C ILE A 6 9.17 6.09 -2.79
N VAL A 7 8.91 5.33 -1.72
CA VAL A 7 8.10 4.12 -1.79
C VAL A 7 6.64 4.52 -1.99
N ALA A 8 6.13 4.25 -3.18
CA ALA A 8 4.80 4.60 -3.65
C ALA A 8 3.82 3.45 -3.38
N MET A 9 2.93 3.66 -2.41
CA MET A 9 1.93 2.71 -1.94
C MET A 9 0.52 3.26 -2.22
N PRO A 10 -0.11 2.94 -3.37
CA PRO A 10 -1.33 3.63 -3.81
C PRO A 10 -2.58 3.40 -2.94
N GLY A 11 -2.59 2.34 -2.13
CA GLY A 11 -3.74 1.97 -1.31
C GLY A 11 -4.89 1.37 -2.12
N ASP A 12 -6.12 1.50 -1.63
CA ASP A 12 -7.35 0.94 -2.21
C ASP A 12 -8.39 2.02 -2.50
N GLY A 13 -9.39 1.71 -3.33
CA GLY A 13 -10.58 2.56 -3.53
C GLY A 13 -10.21 4.02 -3.80
N ILE A 14 -10.70 4.94 -2.96
CA ILE A 14 -10.41 6.37 -3.09
C ILE A 14 -8.93 6.72 -2.87
N GLY A 15 -8.19 5.89 -2.13
CA GLY A 15 -6.74 6.02 -1.96
C GLY A 15 -6.02 6.03 -3.30
N LYS A 16 -6.34 5.11 -4.21
CA LYS A 16 -5.72 5.04 -5.56
C LYS A 16 -5.98 6.32 -6.37
N ILE A 17 -7.19 6.88 -6.26
CA ILE A 17 -7.59 8.09 -6.98
C ILE A 17 -6.83 9.30 -6.43
N VAL A 18 -6.89 9.52 -5.11
CA VAL A 18 -6.25 10.66 -4.45
C VAL A 18 -4.72 10.56 -4.58
N PHE A 19 -4.15 9.36 -4.49
CA PHE A 19 -2.71 9.13 -4.68
C PHE A 19 -2.25 9.63 -6.04
N ARG A 20 -2.96 9.28 -7.12
CA ARG A 20 -2.62 9.75 -8.47
C ARG A 20 -2.67 11.27 -8.59
N GLU A 21 -3.67 11.90 -7.98
CA GLU A 21 -3.76 13.37 -7.98
C GLU A 21 -2.67 14.02 -7.13
N ALA A 22 -2.23 13.39 -6.04
CA ALA A 22 -1.10 13.86 -5.25
C ALA A 22 0.20 13.86 -6.08
N ILE A 23 0.47 12.79 -6.84
CA ILE A 23 1.61 12.74 -7.77
C ILE A 23 1.49 13.85 -8.82
N ARG A 24 0.30 14.05 -9.41
CA ARG A 24 0.07 15.09 -10.41
C ARG A 24 0.36 16.50 -9.88
N VAL A 25 0.00 16.79 -8.64
CA VAL A 25 0.32 18.08 -7.99
C VAL A 25 1.81 18.22 -7.71
N LEU A 26 2.47 17.15 -7.24
CA LEU A 26 3.92 17.14 -7.00
C LEU A 26 4.69 17.41 -8.31
N ASP A 27 4.29 16.76 -9.40
CA ASP A 27 4.89 16.99 -10.72
C ASP A 27 4.66 18.44 -11.19
N ALA A 28 3.46 18.98 -11.00
CA ALA A 28 3.11 20.35 -11.41
C ALA A 28 3.91 21.43 -10.66
N VAL A 29 4.32 21.18 -9.41
CA VAL A 29 5.16 22.12 -8.62
C VAL A 29 6.66 21.88 -8.81
N GLY A 30 7.05 21.00 -9.74
CA GLY A 30 8.44 20.72 -10.07
C GLY A 30 9.16 19.80 -9.06
N PHE A 31 8.41 19.03 -8.26
CA PHE A 31 8.99 18.05 -7.36
C PHE A 31 9.33 16.76 -8.10
N GLU A 32 10.61 16.58 -8.43
CA GLU A 32 11.09 15.36 -9.08
C GLU A 32 11.53 14.30 -8.05
N ALA A 33 10.91 13.12 -8.11
CA ALA A 33 11.28 11.96 -7.30
C ALA A 33 11.25 10.66 -8.14
N ASN A 34 11.97 9.65 -7.67
CA ASN A 34 11.88 8.28 -8.19
C ASN A 34 10.84 7.54 -7.35
N TYR A 35 9.68 7.27 -7.92
CA TYR A 35 8.62 6.52 -7.25
C TYR A 35 8.83 5.02 -7.43
N ILE A 36 9.01 4.31 -6.32
CA ILE A 36 9.25 2.87 -6.26
C ILE A 36 7.95 2.22 -5.81
N HIS A 37 7.29 1.50 -6.72
CA HIS A 37 6.02 0.86 -6.41
C HIS A 37 6.18 -0.16 -5.28
N ALA A 38 5.22 -0.16 -4.35
CA ALA A 38 5.13 -1.16 -3.31
C ALA A 38 3.68 -1.58 -3.04
N ASP A 39 3.55 -2.85 -2.68
CA ASP A 39 2.29 -3.54 -2.47
C ASP A 39 1.67 -3.15 -1.13
N ILE A 40 0.39 -2.80 -1.13
CA ILE A 40 -0.35 -2.48 0.08
C ILE A 40 -1.85 -2.64 -0.13
N GLY A 41 -2.58 -2.96 0.94
CA GLY A 41 -4.03 -2.86 0.98
C GLY A 41 -4.77 -4.19 0.86
N TRP A 42 -6.06 -4.08 0.56
CA TRP A 42 -7.05 -5.14 0.73
C TRP A 42 -6.80 -6.35 -0.16
N GLU A 43 -6.28 -6.13 -1.35
CA GLU A 43 -5.95 -7.23 -2.26
C GLU A 43 -4.92 -8.19 -1.65
N PHE A 44 -3.92 -7.65 -0.93
CA PHE A 44 -2.89 -8.44 -0.27
C PHE A 44 -3.37 -9.05 1.04
N TRP A 45 -4.32 -8.38 1.73
CA TRP A 45 -5.06 -9.04 2.80
C TRP A 45 -5.77 -10.30 2.27
N VAL A 46 -6.60 -10.16 1.23
CA VAL A 46 -7.39 -11.26 0.68
C VAL A 46 -6.52 -12.42 0.20
N LYS A 47 -5.44 -12.12 -0.54
CA LYS A 47 -4.60 -13.14 -1.20
C LYS A 47 -3.47 -13.71 -0.34
N GLU A 48 -2.99 -12.94 0.64
CA GLU A 48 -1.76 -13.27 1.38
C GLU A 48 -1.95 -13.25 2.89
N GLY A 49 -3.11 -12.80 3.40
CA GLY A 49 -3.34 -12.64 4.84
C GLY A 49 -2.51 -11.51 5.45
N ASN A 50 -1.95 -10.63 4.61
CA ASN A 50 -1.09 -9.53 5.04
C ASN A 50 -1.37 -8.27 4.21
N PRO A 51 -1.99 -7.22 4.79
CA PRO A 51 -2.27 -5.98 4.07
C PRO A 51 -1.02 -5.10 3.87
N LEU A 52 0.07 -5.38 4.58
CA LEU A 52 1.37 -4.72 4.46
C LEU A 52 2.46 -5.79 4.30
N PRO A 53 2.63 -6.36 3.10
CA PRO A 53 3.58 -7.43 2.87
C PRO A 53 5.02 -7.09 3.27
N ASP A 54 5.78 -8.08 3.74
CA ASP A 54 7.17 -7.89 4.18
C ASP A 54 8.08 -7.29 3.09
N ARG A 55 7.76 -7.56 1.82
CA ARG A 55 8.46 -6.94 0.67
C ARG A 55 8.31 -5.42 0.65
N THR A 56 7.17 -4.89 1.07
CA THR A 56 6.94 -3.44 1.21
C THR A 56 7.68 -2.88 2.42
N ILE A 57 7.72 -3.61 3.53
CA ILE A 57 8.54 -3.24 4.70
C ILE A 57 10.01 -3.11 4.30
N LYS A 58 10.57 -4.07 3.55
CA LYS A 58 11.96 -4.00 3.06
C LYS A 58 12.24 -2.74 2.23
N LEU A 59 11.31 -2.36 1.34
CA LEU A 59 11.44 -1.13 0.55
C LEU A 59 11.42 0.12 1.44
N LEU A 60 10.55 0.15 2.45
CA LEU A 60 10.49 1.25 3.42
C LEU A 60 11.77 1.33 4.27
N GLU A 61 12.31 0.18 4.68
CA GLU A 61 13.59 0.10 5.38
C GLU A 61 14.76 0.58 4.51
N GLU A 62 14.75 0.30 3.21
CA GLU A 62 15.80 0.73 2.28
C GLU A 62 15.72 2.24 1.99
N HIS A 63 14.54 2.75 1.63
CA HIS A 63 14.39 4.10 1.08
C HIS A 63 13.93 5.15 2.09
N LYS A 64 13.49 4.75 3.29
CA LYS A 64 13.13 5.59 4.44
C LYS A 64 12.00 6.62 4.22
N ILE A 65 11.45 6.72 3.00
CA ILE A 65 10.38 7.66 2.65
C ILE A 65 9.26 6.89 1.96
N GLY A 66 8.06 6.94 2.52
CA GLY A 66 6.86 6.36 1.93
C GLY A 66 5.81 7.42 1.62
N LEU A 67 5.15 7.29 0.48
CA LEU A 67 3.91 7.98 0.15
C LEU A 67 2.80 6.93 0.11
N PHE A 68 1.77 7.12 0.93
CA PHE A 68 0.74 6.12 1.19
C PHE A 68 -0.65 6.68 0.94
N GLY A 69 -1.43 6.01 0.09
CA GLY A 69 -2.86 6.25 -0.12
C GLY A 69 -3.71 5.42 0.84
N ALA A 70 -4.91 5.89 1.17
CA ALA A 70 -5.82 5.17 2.07
C ALA A 70 -6.09 3.72 1.61
N ILE A 71 -6.20 2.80 2.55
CA ILE A 71 -6.57 1.39 2.30
C ILE A 71 -7.97 1.08 2.78
N THR A 72 -8.56 0.02 2.23
CA THR A 72 -9.84 -0.49 2.72
C THR A 72 -9.61 -1.21 4.03
N SER A 73 -10.38 -0.85 5.06
CA SER A 73 -10.46 -1.59 6.32
C SER A 73 -11.92 -1.99 6.56
N LYS A 74 -12.13 -3.19 7.09
CA LYS A 74 -13.46 -3.74 7.39
C LYS A 74 -13.45 -4.34 8.80
N PRO A 75 -14.61 -4.53 9.46
CA PRO A 75 -14.69 -5.23 10.73
C PRO A 75 -14.02 -6.62 10.67
N LYS A 76 -13.43 -7.07 11.77
CA LYS A 76 -12.62 -8.30 11.86
C LYS A 76 -13.32 -9.53 11.26
N ASP A 77 -14.59 -9.74 11.57
CA ASP A 77 -15.36 -10.89 11.04
C ASP A 77 -15.55 -10.82 9.52
N THR A 78 -15.63 -9.61 8.97
CA THR A 78 -15.71 -9.42 7.52
C THR A 78 -14.35 -9.61 6.88
N ALA A 79 -13.28 -9.09 7.48
CA ALA A 79 -11.91 -9.31 7.01
C ALA A 79 -11.55 -10.80 6.98
N ALA A 80 -11.83 -11.54 8.05
CA ALA A 80 -11.56 -12.97 8.13
C ALA A 80 -12.32 -13.80 7.07
N ARG A 81 -13.57 -13.42 6.74
CA ARG A 81 -14.37 -14.10 5.70
C ARG A 81 -13.93 -13.80 4.29
N GLU A 82 -13.28 -12.67 4.07
CA GLU A 82 -12.80 -12.25 2.74
C GLU A 82 -11.39 -12.74 2.41
N LEU A 83 -10.68 -13.34 3.37
CA LEU A 83 -9.46 -14.10 3.09
C LEU A 83 -9.74 -15.18 2.05
N SER A 84 -8.75 -15.49 1.21
CA SER A 84 -8.84 -16.62 0.29
C SER A 84 -9.12 -17.92 1.05
N PRO A 85 -9.85 -18.89 0.47
CA PRO A 85 -10.28 -20.10 1.17
C PRO A 85 -9.14 -20.85 1.86
N GLU A 86 -7.96 -20.87 1.24
CA GLU A 86 -6.76 -21.50 1.76
C GLU A 86 -6.12 -20.77 2.96
N LEU A 87 -6.51 -19.53 3.25
CA LEU A 87 -6.02 -18.72 4.37
C LEU A 87 -7.01 -18.61 5.53
N GLN A 88 -8.29 -18.92 5.29
CA GLN A 88 -9.32 -18.88 6.32
C GLN A 88 -9.02 -19.88 7.46
N GLY A 89 -9.30 -19.48 8.70
CA GLY A 89 -9.09 -20.32 9.88
C GLY A 89 -7.62 -20.49 10.33
N LYS A 90 -6.65 -19.89 9.63
CA LYS A 90 -5.22 -19.98 9.96
C LYS A 90 -4.74 -18.96 11.00
N GLY A 91 -5.65 -18.19 11.59
CA GLY A 91 -5.33 -17.25 12.67
C GLY A 91 -4.76 -15.89 12.21
N TYR A 92 -4.85 -15.55 10.92
CA TYR A 92 -4.50 -14.22 10.44
C TYR A 92 -5.41 -13.15 11.07
N VAL A 93 -4.82 -12.01 11.41
CA VAL A 93 -5.51 -10.85 11.97
C VAL A 93 -5.19 -9.64 11.10
N TYR A 94 -6.26 -8.94 10.69
CA TYR A 94 -6.19 -7.69 9.96
C TYR A 94 -5.86 -6.52 10.90
#